data_AF-A0ABD3UPN1-F1
#
_entry.id   AF-A0ABD3UPN1-F1
#
_cell.length_a   1.000
_cell.length_b   1.000
_cell.length_c   1.000
_cell.angle_alpha   90.00
_cell.angle_beta   90.00
_cell.angle_gamma   90.00
#
_symmetry.space_group_name_H-M   'P 1'
#
loop_
_entity.id
_entity.type
_entity.pdbx_description
1 polymer ?
#
loop_
_entity_poly.entity_id
_entity_poly.type
_entity_poly.pdbx_seq_one_letter_code
_entity_poly.pdbx_strand_id
1 'polypeptide(L)'
;MNISLSGEPDISAPGISILGAWPPNVPPSIFPGDERSVDWNFDSGTSMSCPHVSGVVALLKSAHPQWSPAAIRSALMTTELI
;
A
#
# COMPACT_ATOMS: atom_id res chain seq x y z
N MET A 1 -8.36 -16.16 17.94
CA MET A 1 -7.16 -15.44 17.48
C MET A 1 -7.22 -14.07 18.13
N ASN A 2 -6.39 -13.84 19.13
CA ASN A 2 -6.33 -12.55 19.83
C ASN A 2 -5.27 -11.70 19.13
N ILE A 3 -5.71 -10.70 18.36
CA ILE A 3 -4.81 -9.67 17.83
C ILE A 3 -4.55 -8.72 19.00
N SER A 4 -3.37 -8.85 19.61
CA SER A 4 -2.88 -7.91 20.60
C SER A 4 -2.50 -6.63 19.85
N LEU A 5 -3.34 -5.59 19.97
CA LEU A 5 -3.14 -4.31 19.30
C LEU A 5 -2.09 -3.47 20.02
N SER A 6 -0.80 -3.84 19.90
CA SER A 6 0.30 -3.06 20.42
C SER A 6 0.67 -1.95 19.42
N GLY A 7 -0.16 -0.91 19.31
CA GLY A 7 0.17 0.33 18.62
C GLY A 7 -0.01 0.31 17.10
N GLU A 8 -1.12 -0.22 16.58
CA GLU A 8 -1.49 -0.02 15.17
C GLU A 8 -2.12 1.36 14.94
N PRO A 9 -1.89 1.97 13.75
CA PRO A 9 -1.11 1.47 12.61
C PRO A 9 0.41 1.64 12.78
N ASP A 10 1.17 0.68 12.26
CA ASP A 10 2.64 0.62 12.37
C ASP A 10 3.40 1.65 11.51
N ILE A 11 2.84 2.01 10.35
CA ILE A 11 3.45 2.89 9.33
C ILE A 11 2.34 3.55 8.51
N SER A 12 2.54 4.80 8.10
CA SER A 12 1.65 5.51 7.18
C SER A 12 2.28 5.68 5.80
N ALA A 13 1.48 5.51 4.74
CA ALA A 13 1.91 5.70 3.35
C ALA A 13 0.76 6.31 2.51
N PRO A 14 1.07 6.97 1.37
CA PRO A 14 0.06 7.58 0.52
C PRO A 14 -1.01 6.57 0.07
N GLY A 15 -2.27 6.87 0.39
CA GLY A 15 -3.40 6.02 0.05
C GLY A 15 -4.62 6.79 -0.43
N ILE A 16 -4.51 8.10 -0.67
CA ILE A 16 -5.60 8.92 -1.19
C ILE A 16 -5.21 9.40 -2.58
N SER A 17 -6.14 9.30 -3.53
CA SER A 17 -5.96 9.71 -4.92
C SER A 17 -4.74 9.07 -5.58
N ILE A 18 -4.57 7.76 -5.40
CA ILE A 18 -3.48 7.00 -6.00
C ILE A 18 -3.90 6.54 -7.40
N LEU A 19 -3.09 6.87 -8.40
CA LEU A 19 -3.27 6.38 -9.78
C LEU A 19 -2.71 4.96 -9.88
N GLY A 20 -3.57 4.00 -10.21
CA GLY A 20 -3.20 2.60 -10.39
C GLY A 20 -3.75 2.01 -11.68
N ALA A 21 -3.18 0.90 -12.11
CA ALA A 21 -3.70 0.14 -13.24
C ALA A 21 -5.09 -0.40 -12.91
N TRP A 22 -6.00 -0.31 -13.87
CA TRP A 22 -7.40 -0.70 -13.71
C TRP A 22 -7.81 -1.70 -14.80
N PRO A 23 -8.59 -2.74 -14.48
CA PRO A 23 -9.06 -3.68 -15.49
C PRO A 23 -9.96 -2.99 -16.52
N PRO A 24 -9.72 -3.13 -17.83
CA PRO A 24 -10.48 -2.44 -18.86
C PRO A 24 -11.94 -2.93 -18.95
N ASN A 25 -12.25 -4.09 -18.36
CA ASN A 25 -13.59 -4.66 -18.32
C ASN A 25 -14.39 -4.30 -17.06
N VAL A 26 -13.86 -3.43 -16.20
CA VAL A 26 -14.52 -2.98 -14.96
C VAL A 26 -14.72 -1.46 -15.04
N PRO A 27 -15.94 -0.95 -14.85
CA PRO A 27 -16.18 0.49 -14.80
C PRO A 27 -15.33 1.17 -13.71
N PRO A 28 -14.79 2.38 -13.98
CA PRO A 28 -13.93 3.08 -13.02
C PRO A 28 -14.69 3.70 -11.85
N SER A 29 -16.03 3.75 -11.91
CA SER A 29 -16.85 4.29 -10.83
C SER A 29 -17.90 3.31 -10.35
N ILE A 30 -18.38 3.55 -9.13
CA ILE A 30 -19.49 2.82 -8.51
C ILE A 30 -20.87 3.28 -9.01
N PHE A 31 -20.92 4.26 -9.92
CA PHE A 31 -22.17 4.79 -10.41
C PHE A 31 -22.82 3.81 -11.39
N PRO A 32 -24.09 3.42 -11.17
CA PRO A 32 -24.81 2.56 -12.10
C PRO A 32 -24.85 3.18 -13.49
N GLY A 33 -24.48 2.40 -14.51
CA GLY A 33 -24.49 2.85 -15.92
C GLY A 33 -23.19 3.50 -16.40
N ASP A 34 -22.11 3.44 -15.60
CA ASP A 34 -20.78 3.79 -16.09
C ASP A 34 -20.26 2.68 -17.04
N GLU A 35 -20.21 2.97 -18.33
CA GLU A 35 -19.71 2.07 -19.37
C GLU A 35 -18.26 2.40 -19.79
N ARG A 36 -17.60 3.32 -19.07
CA ARG A 36 -16.24 3.73 -19.42
C ARG A 36 -15.28 2.56 -19.17
N SER A 37 -14.39 2.37 -20.13
CA SER A 37 -13.23 1.49 -20.02
C SER A 37 -11.98 2.36 -19.92
N VAL A 38 -11.17 2.15 -18.88
CA VAL A 38 -9.92 2.88 -18.66
C VAL A 38 -8.84 1.89 -18.24
N ASP A 39 -7.60 2.16 -18.66
CA ASP A 39 -6.44 1.36 -18.24
C ASP A 39 -5.89 1.81 -16.87
N TRP A 40 -6.30 3.01 -16.43
CA TRP A 40 -5.83 3.64 -15.20
C TRP A 40 -6.99 4.31 -14.46
N ASN A 41 -7.02 4.18 -13.14
CA ASN A 41 -8.03 4.80 -12.30
C ASN A 41 -7.40 5.41 -11.05
N PHE A 42 -8.03 6.48 -10.54
CA PHE A 42 -7.70 7.05 -9.24
C PHE A 42 -8.57 6.39 -8.18
N ASP A 43 -7.94 5.84 -7.16
CA ASP A 43 -8.65 5.22 -6.04
C ASP A 43 -8.01 5.60 -4.71
N SER A 44 -8.76 5.45 -3.62
CA SER A 44 -8.34 5.81 -2.27
C SER A 44 -8.69 4.72 -1.26
N GLY A 45 -7.74 4.37 -0.41
CA GLY A 45 -7.93 3.41 0.68
C GLY A 45 -6.60 2.93 1.27
N THR A 46 -6.68 2.26 2.42
CA THR A 46 -5.51 1.56 3.01
C THR A 46 -4.97 0.46 2.09
N SER A 47 -5.82 -0.08 1.21
CA SER A 47 -5.46 -0.97 0.10
C SER A 47 -4.48 -0.34 -0.89
N MET A 48 -4.46 0.99 -1.02
CA MET A 48 -3.52 1.72 -1.88
C MET A 48 -2.26 2.16 -1.12
N SER A 49 -2.32 2.32 0.21
CA SER A 49 -1.13 2.51 1.06
C SER A 49 -0.29 1.23 1.20
N CYS A 50 -0.93 0.06 1.32
CA CYS A 50 -0.29 -1.24 1.48
C CYS A 50 0.79 -1.56 0.41
N PRO A 51 0.54 -1.43 -0.90
CA PRO A 51 1.53 -1.70 -1.93
C PRO A 51 2.73 -0.73 -1.90
N HIS A 52 2.56 0.50 -1.39
CA HIS A 52 3.69 1.41 -1.21
C HIS A 52 4.65 0.89 -0.13
N VAL A 53 4.13 0.49 1.03
CA VAL A 53 4.95 -0.08 2.12
C VAL A 53 5.60 -1.39 1.69
N SER A 54 4.87 -2.28 1.01
CA SER A 54 5.43 -3.55 0.54
C SER A 54 6.53 -3.36 -0.50
N GLY A 55 6.43 -2.35 -1.37
CA GLY A 55 7.49 -1.95 -2.28
C GLY A 55 8.77 -1.52 -1.57
N VAL A 56 8.66 -0.65 -0.56
CA VAL A 56 9.83 -0.21 0.24
C VAL A 56 10.45 -1.38 0.99
N VAL A 57 9.64 -2.25 1.60
CA VAL A 57 10.11 -3.47 2.27
C VAL A 57 10.87 -4.38 1.28
N ALA A 58 10.35 -4.55 0.07
CA ALA A 58 11.00 -5.37 -0.96
C ALA A 58 12.37 -4.79 -1.37
N LEU A 59 12.46 -3.46 -1.53
CA LEU A 59 13.73 -2.79 -1.80
C LEU A 59 14.73 -2.96 -0.64
N LEU A 60 14.29 -2.78 0.60
CA LEU A 60 15.11 -3.01 1.79
C LEU A 60 15.59 -4.47 1.87
N LYS A 61 14.73 -5.44 1.56
CA LYS A 61 15.10 -6.85 1.54
C LYS A 61 16.07 -7.19 0.41
N SER A 62 15.95 -6.53 -0.75
CA SER A 62 16.90 -6.68 -1.85
C SER A 62 18.28 -6.09 -1.51
N ALA A 63 18.32 -4.90 -0.89
CA ALA A 63 19.57 -4.25 -0.46
C ALA A 63 20.22 -4.96 0.74
N HIS A 64 19.41 -5.52 1.64
CA HIS A 64 19.85 -6.22 2.84
C HIS A 64 19.21 -7.62 2.98
N PRO A 65 19.63 -8.61 2.17
CA PRO A 65 19.01 -9.94 2.14
C PRO A 65 19.04 -10.68 3.48
N GLN A 66 20.03 -10.39 4.32
CA GLN A 66 20.23 -11.03 5.63
C GLN A 66 19.40 -10.40 6.76
N TRP A 67 18.74 -9.26 6.53
CA TRP A 67 17.93 -8.61 7.56
C TRP A 67 16.69 -9.45 7.89
N SER A 68 16.40 -9.56 9.19
CA SER A 68 15.19 -10.18 9.70
C SER A 68 13.97 -9.27 9.48
N PRO A 69 12.74 -9.81 9.46
CA PRO A 69 11.54 -9.00 9.35
C PRO A 69 11.45 -7.90 10.43
N ALA A 70 11.90 -8.21 11.65
CA ALA A 70 11.96 -7.24 12.75
C ALA A 70 12.96 -6.11 12.49
N ALA A 71 14.12 -6.40 11.89
CA ALA A 71 15.09 -5.37 11.52
C ALA A 71 14.54 -4.44 10.43
N ILE A 72 13.81 -4.97 9.45
CA ILE A 72 13.17 -4.17 8.40
C ILE A 72 12.06 -3.28 8.98
N ARG A 73 11.19 -3.83 9.85
CA ARG A 73 10.16 -3.04 10.56
C ARG A 73 10.78 -1.93 11.41
N SER A 74 11.85 -2.22 12.14
CA SER A 74 12.57 -1.23 12.94
C SER A 74 13.22 -0.14 12.09
N ALA A 75 13.79 -0.49 10.93
CA ALA A 75 14.40 0.47 10.03
C ALA A 75 13.35 1.41 9.43
N LEU A 76 12.18 0.88 9.05
CA LEU A 76 11.07 1.67 8.54
C LEU A 76 10.55 2.65 9.61
N MET A 77 10.17 2.14 10.78
CA MET A 77 9.62 2.97 11.87
C MET A 77 10.55 4.10 12.33
N THR A 78 11.87 3.94 12.21
CA THR A 78 12.86 4.95 12.63
C THR A 78 13.25 5.94 11.53
N THR A 79 12.90 5.64 10.28
CA THR A 79 13.24 6.49 9.12
C THR A 79 12.01 7.07 8.43
N GLU A 80 10.82 6.74 8.90
CA GLU A 80 9.57 7.40 8.52
C GLU A 80 9.66 8.91 8.78
N LEU A 81 9.28 9.69 7.77
CA LEU A 81 9.03 11.11 7.92
C LEU A 81 7.58 11.27 8.42
N ILE A 82 7.42 11.90 9.58
CA ILE A 82 6.12 12.28 10.17
C ILE A 82 5.27 13.10 9.21
#